data_AF-A0A929UKK8-F1
#
_entry.id   AF-A0A929UKK8-F1
#
_cell.length_a   1.000
_cell.length_b   1.000
_cell.length_c   1.000
_cell.angle_alpha   90.00
_cell.angle_beta   90.00
_cell.angle_gamma   90.00
#
_symmetry.space_group_name_H-M   'P 1'
#
loop_
_entity.id
_entity.type
_entity.pdbx_description
1 polymer ?
#
loop_
_entity_poly.entity_id
_entity_poly.type
_entity_poly.pdbx_seq_one_letter_code
_entity_poly.pdbx_strand_id
1 'polypeptide(L)'
;KELNEEDAQAAEKKKKKKKKPKKEKKPKKAPKPKKPKKAPEPPQGPPPKRIPPKRIILVGVFAVTFGILVYLPSEVFPEPLVVKQAKSSYKKGEYWNTYKDLYGKAAVLTKDQQEEFKKAEVISKMQRYYDEYADYSSVVGKEPEALNALIKGVGRYDEIYKEAKETGDPKVEEEVSNTYDDLVTALQDDYHLTEDLAKQLYAIEDPIEYTIRLQWITGVRGAAEE
;
A
#
# COMPACT_ATOMS: atom_id res chain seq x y z
N LYS A 1 0.83 69.86 30.93
CA LYS A 1 0.04 69.55 32.14
C LYS A 1 0.06 68.03 32.26
N GLU A 2 1.09 67.51 32.93
CA GLU A 2 1.22 67.35 34.41
C GLU A 2 0.66 65.96 34.76
N LEU A 3 1.46 64.95 35.14
CA LEU A 3 2.41 64.78 36.26
C LEU A 3 1.74 64.51 37.63
N ASN A 4 2.46 63.67 38.40
CA ASN A 4 2.29 63.26 39.80
C ASN A 4 1.17 62.22 40.06
N GLU A 5 1.41 61.10 40.77
CA GLU A 5 2.06 60.89 42.09
C GLU A 5 1.19 61.48 43.22
N GLU A 6 0.98 60.85 44.39
CA GLU A 6 1.80 59.94 45.21
C GLU A 6 1.03 58.64 45.57
N ASP A 7 1.63 57.46 45.81
CA ASP A 7 2.73 57.03 46.72
C ASP A 7 2.26 56.80 48.18
N ALA A 8 2.51 55.59 48.70
CA ALA A 8 2.28 55.19 50.08
C ALA A 8 3.23 54.06 50.56
N GLN A 9 4.53 54.21 50.34
CA GLN A 9 5.61 53.70 51.23
C GLN A 9 5.86 52.16 51.32
N ALA A 10 6.94 51.67 51.97
CA ALA A 10 8.39 51.89 51.84
C ALA A 10 9.17 51.08 52.91
N ALA A 11 10.50 50.92 52.73
CA ALA A 11 11.46 50.20 53.61
C ALA A 11 11.36 48.66 53.58
N GLU A 12 12.43 47.87 53.79
CA GLU A 12 13.83 48.10 54.19
C GLU A 12 14.84 47.69 53.07
N LYS A 13 16.03 48.28 52.81
CA LYS A 13 17.18 48.85 53.57
C LYS A 13 18.43 47.93 53.74
N LYS A 14 19.35 48.09 52.77
CA LYS A 14 20.83 48.34 52.94
C LYS A 14 21.84 47.19 53.19
N LYS A 15 23.10 47.49 52.75
CA LYS A 15 24.42 46.84 53.00
C LYS A 15 24.65 45.56 52.16
N LYS A 16 25.87 45.13 51.78
CA LYS A 16 27.28 45.43 52.19
C LYS A 16 28.03 46.25 51.08
N LYS A 17 29.38 46.18 50.93
CA LYS A 17 30.16 46.85 49.84
C LYS A 17 31.65 46.39 49.74
N LYS A 18 32.39 46.82 48.68
CA LYS A 18 33.83 46.59 48.30
C LYS A 18 34.12 45.24 47.57
N LYS A 19 35.16 45.05 46.74
CA LYS A 19 36.44 45.80 46.49
C LYS A 19 36.80 46.02 44.99
N LYS A 20 37.47 47.15 44.68
CA LYS A 20 38.57 47.34 43.67
C LYS A 20 39.93 47.16 44.42
N PRO A 21 41.15 46.99 43.84
CA PRO A 21 41.80 47.58 42.63
C PRO A 21 41.70 46.66 41.38
N LYS A 22 42.54 46.68 40.30
CA LYS A 22 43.75 47.44 39.90
C LYS A 22 43.75 47.74 38.37
N LYS A 23 44.89 48.16 37.81
CA LYS A 23 45.15 48.58 36.41
C LYS A 23 46.67 48.55 36.17
N GLU A 24 47.18 48.01 35.04
CA GLU A 24 48.46 48.46 34.44
C GLU A 24 48.76 47.94 33.00
N LYS A 25 49.31 48.86 32.19
CA LYS A 25 50.27 48.70 31.05
C LYS A 25 50.04 47.62 29.96
N LYS A 26 49.62 48.09 28.77
CA LYS A 26 50.20 47.67 27.47
C LYS A 26 51.69 48.08 27.43
N PRO A 27 52.59 47.42 26.66
CA PRO A 27 52.88 47.95 25.32
C PRO A 27 53.39 46.95 24.23
N LYS A 28 53.38 47.45 22.98
CA LYS A 28 54.17 47.06 21.78
C LYS A 28 53.87 45.74 21.03
N LYS A 29 53.96 45.84 19.70
CA LYS A 29 53.91 44.76 18.70
C LYS A 29 55.31 44.17 18.48
N ALA A 30 55.39 42.91 18.05
CA ALA A 30 56.58 42.33 17.42
C ALA A 30 56.30 41.95 15.93
N PRO A 31 57.31 41.79 15.06
CA PRO A 31 57.11 41.72 13.60
C PRO A 31 56.72 40.33 13.06
N LYS A 32 56.24 40.28 11.81
CA LYS A 32 55.91 39.03 11.09
C LYS A 32 57.18 38.19 10.80
N PRO A 33 57.17 36.87 11.01
CA PRO A 33 58.14 35.98 10.38
C PRO A 33 57.86 35.89 8.87
N LYS A 34 58.90 35.95 8.03
CA LYS A 34 58.79 35.72 6.58
C LYS A 34 58.67 34.22 6.31
N LYS A 35 57.53 33.73 5.82
CA LYS A 35 57.49 32.41 5.16
C LYS A 35 58.26 32.48 3.84
N PRO A 36 59.15 31.53 3.52
CA PRO A 36 59.91 31.55 2.28
C PRO A 36 59.00 31.32 1.06
N LYS A 37 59.41 31.85 -0.10
CA LYS A 37 58.77 31.51 -1.38
C LYS A 37 59.01 30.02 -1.67
N LYS A 38 57.96 29.21 -1.78
CA LYS A 38 58.05 27.99 -2.60
C LYS A 38 58.28 28.43 -4.05
N ALA A 39 59.11 27.69 -4.78
CA ALA A 39 59.17 27.83 -6.23
C ALA A 39 57.82 27.43 -6.85
N PRO A 40 57.42 28.02 -8.00
CA PRO A 40 56.28 27.52 -8.73
C PRO A 40 56.57 26.10 -9.24
N GLU A 41 55.69 25.17 -8.95
CA GLU A 41 55.68 23.87 -9.63
C GLU A 41 55.39 24.10 -11.13
N PRO A 42 55.97 23.31 -12.05
CA PRO A 42 55.74 23.47 -13.47
C PRO A 42 54.23 23.34 -13.76
N PRO A 43 53.69 24.10 -14.73
CA PRO A 43 52.27 24.11 -15.00
C PRO A 43 51.82 22.71 -15.41
N GLN A 44 50.99 22.09 -14.55
CA GLN A 44 50.13 20.99 -14.97
C GLN A 44 49.33 21.45 -16.21
N GLY A 45 49.10 20.52 -17.15
CA GLY A 45 48.53 20.83 -18.46
C GLY A 45 47.26 21.69 -18.39
N PRO A 46 46.97 22.48 -19.44
CA PRO A 46 45.99 23.58 -19.41
C PRO A 46 44.70 23.15 -18.71
N PRO A 47 44.28 23.85 -17.64
CA PRO A 47 43.32 23.32 -16.67
C PRO A 47 42.03 22.89 -17.36
N PRO A 48 41.43 21.75 -16.97
CA PRO A 48 40.35 21.11 -17.71
C PRO A 48 39.27 22.13 -18.05
N LYS A 49 39.04 22.33 -19.36
CA LYS A 49 38.35 23.51 -19.92
C LYS A 49 37.03 23.75 -19.19
N ARG A 50 37.04 24.71 -18.25
CA ARG A 50 35.87 25.02 -17.42
C ARG A 50 34.68 25.29 -18.33
N ILE A 51 33.62 24.50 -18.15
CA ILE A 51 32.37 24.67 -18.89
C ILE A 51 31.89 26.11 -18.63
N PRO A 52 31.72 26.95 -19.67
CA PRO A 52 31.37 28.34 -19.46
C PRO A 52 29.99 28.43 -18.78
N PRO A 53 29.77 29.34 -17.81
CA PRO A 53 28.57 29.36 -16.98
C PRO A 53 27.28 29.47 -17.80
N LYS A 54 27.31 30.12 -18.97
CA LYS A 54 26.18 30.16 -19.92
C LYS A 54 25.72 28.77 -20.37
N ARG A 55 26.63 27.80 -20.56
CA ARG A 55 26.28 26.40 -20.90
C ARG A 55 25.75 25.64 -19.68
N ILE A 56 26.27 25.91 -18.48
CA ILE A 56 25.75 25.31 -17.24
C ILE A 56 24.32 25.78 -16.98
N ILE A 57 24.05 27.08 -17.15
CA ILE A 57 22.69 27.67 -17.06
C ILE A 57 21.77 27.06 -18.12
N LEU A 58 22.22 26.94 -19.38
CA LEU A 58 21.42 26.35 -20.47
C LEU A 58 21.04 24.88 -20.18
N VAL A 59 21.99 24.07 -19.70
CA VAL A 59 21.73 22.68 -19.30
C VAL A 59 20.83 22.62 -18.06
N GLY A 60 20.99 23.53 -17.10
CA GLY A 60 20.12 23.64 -15.93
C GLY A 60 18.67 23.98 -16.29
N VAL A 61 18.46 24.95 -17.19
CA VAL A 61 17.12 25.28 -17.71
C VAL A 61 16.53 24.09 -18.47
N PHE A 62 17.31 23.42 -19.32
CA PHE A 62 16.84 22.22 -20.03
C PHE A 62 16.44 21.09 -19.05
N ALA A 63 17.25 20.84 -18.02
CA ALA A 63 16.97 19.84 -17.00
C ALA A 63 15.72 20.18 -16.16
N VAL A 64 15.49 21.45 -15.83
CA VAL A 64 14.26 21.89 -15.13
C VAL A 64 13.04 21.74 -16.03
N THR A 65 13.10 22.18 -17.29
CA THR A 65 12.00 22.00 -18.25
C THR A 65 11.68 20.53 -18.50
N PHE A 66 12.71 19.68 -18.62
CA PHE A 66 12.51 18.23 -18.80
C PHE A 66 11.98 17.58 -17.52
N GLY A 67 12.44 18.01 -16.34
CA GLY A 67 11.90 17.57 -15.04
C GLY A 67 10.42 17.92 -14.87
N ILE A 68 10.01 19.14 -15.25
CA ILE A 68 8.60 19.55 -15.28
C ILE A 68 7.81 18.70 -16.29
N LEU A 69 8.37 18.46 -17.49
CA LEU A 69 7.72 17.66 -18.54
C LEU A 69 7.57 16.17 -18.17
N VAL A 70 8.42 15.63 -17.30
CA VAL A 70 8.30 14.26 -16.74
C VAL A 70 7.40 14.23 -15.49
N TYR A 71 7.40 15.28 -14.67
CA TYR A 71 6.59 15.37 -13.46
C TYR A 71 5.10 15.65 -13.74
N LEU A 72 4.77 16.60 -14.63
CA LEU A 72 3.38 16.95 -14.93
C LEU A 72 2.52 15.75 -15.38
N PRO A 73 3.00 14.81 -16.23
CA PRO A 73 2.25 13.58 -16.53
C PRO A 73 1.89 12.74 -15.29
N SER A 74 2.72 12.71 -14.25
CA SER A 74 2.42 11.94 -13.03
C SER A 74 1.29 12.53 -12.18
N GLU A 75 0.98 13.82 -12.35
CA GLU A 75 -0.15 14.52 -11.72
C GLU A 75 -1.39 14.59 -12.64
N VAL A 76 -1.25 14.23 -13.94
CA VAL A 76 -2.27 14.50 -14.98
C VAL A 76 -2.74 13.24 -15.72
N PHE A 77 -1.98 12.13 -15.68
CA PHE A 77 -2.32 10.88 -16.36
C PHE A 77 -2.01 9.62 -15.51
N PRO A 78 -2.93 8.64 -15.36
CA PRO A 78 -4.35 8.71 -15.73
C PRO A 78 -5.29 7.92 -14.78
N GLU A 79 -5.50 8.41 -13.55
CA GLU A 79 -6.61 7.93 -12.69
C GLU A 79 -7.96 7.78 -13.42
N PRO A 80 -8.42 8.76 -14.24
CA PRO A 80 -9.67 8.61 -14.98
C PRO A 80 -9.65 7.55 -16.09
N LEU A 81 -8.51 6.97 -16.50
CA LEU A 81 -8.51 5.82 -17.40
C LEU A 81 -8.72 4.53 -16.63
N VAL A 82 -8.01 4.32 -15.52
CA VAL A 82 -8.15 3.10 -14.71
C VAL A 82 -9.55 3.00 -14.10
N VAL A 83 -10.09 4.12 -13.59
CA VAL A 83 -11.48 4.17 -13.10
C VAL A 83 -12.51 3.94 -14.22
N LYS A 84 -12.26 4.44 -15.44
CA LYS A 84 -13.13 4.14 -16.60
C LYS A 84 -13.06 2.67 -17.02
N GLN A 85 -11.89 2.05 -16.94
CA GLN A 85 -11.70 0.63 -17.22
C GLN A 85 -12.46 -0.21 -16.18
N ALA A 86 -12.25 0.03 -14.89
CA ALA A 86 -12.96 -0.66 -13.82
C ALA A 86 -14.50 -0.49 -13.93
N LYS A 87 -15.01 0.73 -14.17
CA LYS A 87 -16.44 0.98 -14.41
C LYS A 87 -16.97 0.32 -15.70
N SER A 88 -16.10 -0.03 -16.65
CA SER A 88 -16.45 -0.79 -17.86
C SER A 88 -16.51 -2.29 -17.55
N SER A 89 -15.50 -2.83 -16.87
CA SER A 89 -15.45 -4.21 -16.38
C SER A 89 -16.64 -4.54 -15.48
N TYR A 90 -16.96 -3.69 -14.50
CA TYR A 90 -18.08 -3.88 -13.59
C TYR A 90 -19.43 -4.00 -14.34
N LYS A 91 -19.64 -3.17 -15.37
CA LYS A 91 -20.85 -3.17 -16.20
C LYS A 91 -21.00 -4.38 -17.12
N LYS A 92 -19.98 -5.23 -17.21
CA LYS A 92 -20.01 -6.50 -17.96
C LYS A 92 -20.10 -7.74 -17.05
N GLY A 93 -20.06 -7.57 -15.72
CA GLY A 93 -19.86 -8.67 -14.77
C GLY A 93 -18.40 -9.10 -14.57
N GLU A 94 -17.41 -8.35 -15.10
CA GLU A 94 -15.99 -8.63 -14.86
C GLU A 94 -15.56 -8.10 -13.47
N TYR A 95 -16.14 -8.64 -12.40
CA TYR A 95 -15.93 -8.14 -11.02
C TYR A 95 -14.49 -8.30 -10.55
N TRP A 96 -13.84 -9.43 -10.85
CA TRP A 96 -12.41 -9.64 -10.54
C TRP A 96 -11.49 -8.61 -11.22
N ASN A 97 -11.73 -8.28 -12.49
CA ASN A 97 -10.98 -7.21 -13.17
C ASN A 97 -11.24 -5.84 -12.52
N THR A 98 -12.49 -5.57 -12.14
CA THR A 98 -12.86 -4.33 -11.44
C THR A 98 -12.12 -4.20 -10.09
N TYR A 99 -12.13 -5.26 -9.29
CA TYR A 99 -11.41 -5.32 -8.01
C TYR A 99 -9.90 -5.11 -8.23
N LYS A 100 -9.29 -5.87 -9.15
CA LYS A 100 -7.86 -5.80 -9.49
C LYS A 100 -7.43 -4.42 -9.98
N ASP A 101 -8.24 -3.78 -10.84
CA ASP A 101 -7.93 -2.47 -11.43
C ASP A 101 -8.04 -1.33 -10.39
N LEU A 102 -8.89 -1.48 -9.36
CA LEU A 102 -9.09 -0.51 -8.28
C LEU A 102 -8.24 -0.80 -7.02
N TYR A 103 -7.67 -2.01 -6.90
CA TYR A 103 -6.90 -2.44 -5.74
C TYR A 103 -5.72 -1.50 -5.44
N GLY A 104 -5.52 -1.21 -4.16
CA GLY A 104 -4.46 -0.31 -3.67
C GLY A 104 -4.68 1.19 -3.97
N LYS A 105 -5.76 1.58 -4.67
CA LYS A 105 -6.00 2.98 -5.10
C LYS A 105 -6.96 3.75 -4.19
N ALA A 106 -7.43 3.16 -3.08
CA ALA A 106 -8.46 3.74 -2.20
C ALA A 106 -8.23 5.21 -1.80
N ALA A 107 -6.96 5.65 -1.64
CA ALA A 107 -6.64 7.05 -1.31
C ALA A 107 -6.99 8.09 -2.40
N VAL A 108 -7.22 7.66 -3.65
CA VAL A 108 -7.57 8.51 -4.80
C VAL A 108 -8.94 8.20 -5.40
N LEU A 109 -9.65 7.19 -4.89
CA LEU A 109 -11.01 6.86 -5.30
C LEU A 109 -12.04 7.80 -4.65
N THR A 110 -13.04 8.26 -5.40
CA THR A 110 -14.22 8.93 -4.81
C THR A 110 -15.06 7.93 -4.00
N LYS A 111 -15.96 8.41 -3.14
CA LYS A 111 -16.84 7.52 -2.33
C LYS A 111 -17.58 6.49 -3.19
N ASP A 112 -18.22 6.96 -4.26
CA ASP A 112 -18.95 6.16 -5.24
C ASP A 112 -18.06 5.04 -5.86
N GLN A 113 -16.77 5.33 -6.04
CA GLN A 113 -15.78 4.37 -6.59
C GLN A 113 -15.25 3.42 -5.52
N GLN A 114 -15.21 3.82 -4.24
CA GLN A 114 -14.93 2.95 -3.11
C GLN A 114 -16.11 1.99 -2.86
N GLU A 115 -17.35 2.45 -3.07
CA GLU A 115 -18.55 1.61 -3.06
C GLU A 115 -18.55 0.60 -4.23
N GLU A 116 -18.31 1.05 -5.47
CA GLU A 116 -18.13 0.13 -6.62
C GLU A 116 -17.00 -0.89 -6.40
N PHE A 117 -15.87 -0.45 -5.84
CA PHE A 117 -14.77 -1.34 -5.44
C PHE A 117 -15.21 -2.37 -4.40
N LYS A 118 -15.96 -1.95 -3.37
CA LYS A 118 -16.42 -2.85 -2.31
C LYS A 118 -17.40 -3.90 -2.86
N LYS A 119 -18.31 -3.50 -3.75
CA LYS A 119 -19.21 -4.42 -4.45
C LYS A 119 -18.43 -5.44 -5.29
N ALA A 120 -17.42 -4.98 -6.04
CA ALA A 120 -16.56 -5.86 -6.82
C ALA A 120 -15.70 -6.80 -5.94
N GLU A 121 -15.17 -6.33 -4.80
CA GLU A 121 -14.43 -7.15 -3.83
C GLU A 121 -15.29 -8.32 -3.35
N VAL A 122 -16.53 -8.05 -2.92
CA VAL A 122 -17.40 -9.07 -2.30
C VAL A 122 -17.80 -10.15 -3.30
N ILE A 123 -18.18 -9.79 -4.52
CA ILE A 123 -18.48 -10.80 -5.57
C ILE A 123 -17.21 -11.60 -5.90
N SER A 124 -16.06 -10.92 -6.04
CA SER A 124 -14.78 -11.58 -6.31
C SER A 124 -14.35 -12.56 -5.22
N LYS A 125 -14.76 -12.37 -3.96
CA LYS A 125 -14.48 -13.32 -2.87
C LYS A 125 -15.15 -14.68 -3.08
N MET A 126 -16.36 -14.70 -3.65
CA MET A 126 -17.05 -15.95 -3.96
C MET A 126 -16.57 -16.53 -5.29
N GLN A 127 -16.50 -15.70 -6.34
CA GLN A 127 -16.04 -16.12 -7.68
C GLN A 127 -14.68 -16.80 -7.63
N ARG A 128 -13.73 -16.29 -6.83
CA ARG A 128 -12.41 -16.91 -6.73
C ARG A 128 -12.42 -18.34 -6.17
N TYR A 129 -13.42 -18.76 -5.39
CA TYR A 129 -13.51 -20.17 -4.97
C TYR A 129 -13.95 -21.09 -6.10
N TYR A 130 -14.79 -20.60 -7.02
CA TYR A 130 -15.18 -21.34 -8.22
C TYR A 130 -14.04 -21.33 -9.26
N ASP A 131 -13.36 -20.19 -9.44
CA ASP A 131 -12.14 -20.09 -10.26
C ASP A 131 -11.03 -21.03 -9.73
N GLU A 132 -10.76 -21.04 -8.42
CA GLU A 132 -9.80 -21.95 -7.78
C GLU A 132 -10.17 -23.42 -8.01
N TYR A 133 -11.46 -23.78 -7.95
CA TYR A 133 -11.93 -25.14 -8.29
C TYR A 133 -11.70 -25.48 -9.77
N ALA A 134 -12.10 -24.61 -10.70
CA ALA A 134 -12.02 -24.85 -12.14
C ALA A 134 -10.56 -24.89 -12.66
N ASP A 135 -9.67 -24.07 -12.08
CA ASP A 135 -8.23 -24.14 -12.34
C ASP A 135 -7.67 -25.49 -11.86
N TYR A 136 -8.04 -25.97 -10.66
CA TYR A 136 -7.50 -27.22 -10.12
C TYR A 136 -8.10 -28.49 -10.75
N SER A 137 -9.40 -28.55 -11.06
CA SER A 137 -10.01 -29.71 -11.73
C SER A 137 -9.50 -29.91 -13.17
N SER A 138 -8.92 -28.87 -13.78
CA SER A 138 -8.19 -28.99 -15.06
C SER A 138 -6.83 -29.71 -14.96
N VAL A 139 -6.33 -29.98 -13.74
CA VAL A 139 -4.97 -30.49 -13.49
C VAL A 139 -5.00 -31.87 -12.84
N VAL A 140 -4.54 -32.89 -13.57
CA VAL A 140 -4.45 -34.28 -13.09
C VAL A 140 -3.73 -34.37 -11.74
N GLY A 141 -4.41 -34.92 -10.74
CA GLY A 141 -3.88 -35.08 -9.38
C GLY A 141 -4.06 -33.86 -8.48
N LYS A 142 -4.91 -32.88 -8.86
CA LYS A 142 -5.31 -31.73 -8.03
C LYS A 142 -6.75 -31.80 -7.51
N GLU A 143 -7.40 -32.96 -7.60
CA GLU A 143 -8.70 -33.22 -6.98
C GLU A 143 -8.79 -32.80 -5.50
N PRO A 144 -7.80 -33.06 -4.62
CA PRO A 144 -7.87 -32.62 -3.23
C PRO A 144 -7.89 -31.09 -3.11
N GLU A 145 -7.17 -30.38 -3.98
CA GLU A 145 -7.15 -28.91 -4.02
C GLU A 145 -8.42 -28.30 -4.64
N ALA A 146 -8.98 -28.94 -5.68
CA ALA A 146 -10.25 -28.57 -6.30
C ALA A 146 -11.43 -28.71 -5.31
N LEU A 147 -11.57 -29.88 -4.69
CA LEU A 147 -12.55 -30.12 -3.63
C LEU A 147 -12.39 -29.16 -2.44
N ASN A 148 -11.14 -28.86 -2.06
CA ASN A 148 -10.81 -27.88 -1.01
C ASN A 148 -11.23 -26.44 -1.37
N ALA A 149 -11.22 -26.05 -2.64
CA ALA A 149 -11.73 -24.74 -3.07
C ALA A 149 -13.26 -24.68 -2.90
N LEU A 150 -13.97 -25.72 -3.35
CA LEU A 150 -15.43 -25.84 -3.18
C LEU A 150 -15.86 -25.81 -1.71
N ILE A 151 -15.24 -26.64 -0.86
CA ILE A 151 -15.53 -26.70 0.59
C ILE A 151 -15.32 -25.35 1.27
N LYS A 152 -14.27 -24.60 0.89
CA LYS A 152 -14.03 -23.25 1.42
C LYS A 152 -15.05 -22.23 0.91
N GLY A 153 -15.45 -22.30 -0.35
CA GLY A 153 -16.50 -21.43 -0.89
C GLY A 153 -17.80 -21.61 -0.10
N VAL A 154 -18.24 -22.86 0.07
CA VAL A 154 -19.45 -23.17 0.85
C VAL A 154 -19.31 -22.78 2.33
N GLY A 155 -18.16 -23.06 2.95
CA GLY A 155 -17.88 -22.72 4.35
C GLY A 155 -17.75 -21.22 4.65
N ARG A 156 -17.52 -20.39 3.63
CA ARG A 156 -17.41 -18.92 3.73
C ARG A 156 -18.64 -18.18 3.26
N TYR A 157 -19.68 -18.87 2.77
CA TYR A 157 -20.88 -18.25 2.20
C TYR A 157 -21.55 -17.27 3.17
N ASP A 158 -21.86 -17.69 4.40
CA ASP A 158 -22.57 -16.84 5.36
C ASP A 158 -21.81 -15.53 5.71
N GLU A 159 -20.48 -15.56 5.67
CA GLU A 159 -19.62 -14.38 5.87
C GLU A 159 -19.65 -13.45 4.66
N ILE A 160 -19.44 -13.99 3.46
CA ILE A 160 -19.35 -13.22 2.21
C ILE A 160 -20.74 -12.67 1.81
N TYR A 161 -21.81 -13.44 2.05
CA TYR A 161 -23.19 -13.03 1.82
C TYR A 161 -23.67 -11.99 2.87
N LYS A 162 -23.11 -12.01 4.08
CA LYS A 162 -23.26 -10.89 5.03
C LYS A 162 -22.54 -9.63 4.54
N GLU A 163 -21.31 -9.75 4.01
CA GLU A 163 -20.64 -8.60 3.36
C GLU A 163 -21.44 -8.09 2.15
N ALA A 164 -22.12 -8.96 1.40
CA ALA A 164 -22.96 -8.58 0.25
C ALA A 164 -24.12 -7.68 0.68
N LYS A 165 -24.83 -8.09 1.74
CA LYS A 165 -25.91 -7.29 2.37
C LYS A 165 -25.41 -5.96 2.93
N GLU A 166 -24.18 -5.91 3.45
CA GLU A 166 -23.55 -4.67 3.90
C GLU A 166 -23.22 -3.69 2.75
N THR A 167 -23.24 -4.12 1.48
CA THR A 167 -23.15 -3.21 0.32
C THR A 167 -24.47 -2.53 -0.06
N GLY A 168 -25.61 -3.03 0.44
CA GLY A 168 -26.94 -2.49 0.15
C GLY A 168 -27.39 -2.62 -1.31
N ASP A 169 -26.76 -3.47 -2.11
CA ASP A 169 -27.08 -3.66 -3.53
C ASP A 169 -27.54 -5.11 -3.80
N PRO A 170 -28.82 -5.35 -4.12
CA PRO A 170 -29.35 -6.68 -4.35
C PRO A 170 -28.62 -7.48 -5.43
N LYS A 171 -27.92 -6.82 -6.38
CA LYS A 171 -27.12 -7.52 -7.38
C LYS A 171 -25.87 -8.19 -6.81
N VAL A 172 -25.30 -7.62 -5.74
CA VAL A 172 -24.15 -8.22 -5.05
C VAL A 172 -24.60 -9.46 -4.28
N GLU A 173 -25.80 -9.43 -3.71
CA GLU A 173 -26.44 -10.59 -3.10
C GLU A 173 -26.78 -11.68 -4.13
N GLU A 174 -27.32 -11.30 -5.29
CA GLU A 174 -27.64 -12.17 -6.42
C GLU A 174 -26.39 -12.87 -6.98
N GLU A 175 -25.35 -12.13 -7.34
CA GLU A 175 -24.12 -12.67 -7.94
C GLU A 175 -23.35 -13.59 -6.97
N VAL A 176 -23.33 -13.28 -5.67
CA VAL A 176 -22.75 -14.15 -4.63
C VAL A 176 -23.58 -15.43 -4.43
N SER A 177 -24.91 -15.35 -4.55
CA SER A 177 -25.79 -16.52 -4.44
C SER A 177 -25.69 -17.43 -5.66
N ASN A 178 -25.70 -16.88 -6.88
CA ASN A 178 -25.52 -17.64 -8.11
C ASN A 178 -24.19 -18.42 -8.09
N THR A 179 -23.09 -17.74 -7.75
CA THR A 179 -21.77 -18.39 -7.63
C THR A 179 -21.75 -19.47 -6.54
N TYR A 180 -22.53 -19.32 -5.47
CA TYR A 180 -22.66 -20.33 -4.43
C TYR A 180 -23.46 -21.55 -4.89
N ASP A 181 -24.54 -21.35 -5.66
CA ASP A 181 -25.30 -22.44 -6.26
C ASP A 181 -24.44 -23.22 -7.28
N ASP A 182 -23.56 -22.54 -8.04
CA ASP A 182 -22.55 -23.17 -8.91
C ASP A 182 -21.57 -24.05 -8.09
N LEU A 183 -21.08 -23.55 -6.95
CA LEU A 183 -20.18 -24.30 -6.04
C LEU A 183 -20.86 -25.53 -5.43
N VAL A 184 -22.13 -25.42 -5.03
CA VAL A 184 -22.93 -26.54 -4.47
C VAL A 184 -23.26 -27.56 -5.56
N THR A 185 -23.51 -27.12 -6.79
CA THR A 185 -23.70 -28.00 -7.95
C THR A 185 -22.43 -28.80 -8.23
N ALA A 186 -21.26 -28.16 -8.30
CA ALA A 186 -19.97 -28.83 -8.49
C ALA A 186 -19.64 -29.86 -7.39
N LEU A 187 -19.97 -29.57 -6.11
CA LEU A 187 -19.82 -30.53 -5.01
C LEU A 187 -20.66 -31.80 -5.20
N GLN A 188 -21.88 -31.64 -5.73
CA GLN A 188 -22.83 -32.73 -5.90
C GLN A 188 -22.57 -33.55 -7.17
N ASP A 189 -22.16 -32.91 -8.27
CA ASP A 189 -21.90 -33.58 -9.54
C ASP A 189 -20.53 -34.29 -9.55
N ASP A 190 -19.44 -33.63 -9.16
CA ASP A 190 -18.07 -34.20 -9.26
C ASP A 190 -17.69 -35.08 -8.06
N TYR A 191 -18.11 -34.69 -6.84
CA TYR A 191 -17.68 -35.35 -5.60
C TYR A 191 -18.82 -36.02 -4.82
N HIS A 192 -20.06 -35.90 -5.29
CA HIS A 192 -21.27 -36.44 -4.69
C HIS A 192 -21.49 -36.05 -3.21
N LEU A 193 -20.98 -34.87 -2.81
CA LEU A 193 -21.12 -34.33 -1.46
C LEU A 193 -22.32 -33.39 -1.37
N THR A 194 -23.03 -33.43 -0.24
CA THR A 194 -24.05 -32.45 0.09
C THR A 194 -23.45 -31.18 0.71
N GLU A 195 -24.17 -30.08 0.62
CA GLU A 195 -23.85 -28.79 1.26
C GLU A 195 -23.54 -28.96 2.77
N ASP A 196 -24.40 -29.67 3.49
CA ASP A 196 -24.22 -29.97 4.93
C ASP A 196 -22.92 -30.75 5.22
N LEU A 197 -22.52 -31.66 4.33
CA LEU A 197 -21.29 -32.43 4.47
C LEU A 197 -20.06 -31.57 4.15
N ALA A 198 -20.14 -30.69 3.15
CA ALA A 198 -19.10 -29.70 2.88
C ALA A 198 -18.92 -28.73 4.05
N LYS A 199 -20.01 -28.26 4.68
CA LYS A 199 -19.97 -27.45 5.91
C LYS A 199 -19.34 -28.20 7.09
N GLN A 200 -19.64 -29.49 7.25
CA GLN A 200 -19.01 -30.35 8.26
C GLN A 200 -17.52 -30.60 8.00
N LEU A 201 -17.09 -30.71 6.74
CA LEU A 201 -15.68 -30.83 6.37
C LEU A 201 -14.93 -29.50 6.61
N TYR A 202 -15.54 -28.37 6.28
CA TYR A 202 -14.97 -27.04 6.56
C TYR A 202 -14.79 -26.76 8.06
N ALA A 203 -15.64 -27.35 8.91
CA ALA A 203 -15.57 -27.21 10.38
C ALA A 203 -14.47 -28.04 11.06
N ILE A 204 -13.61 -28.76 10.31
CA ILE A 204 -12.52 -29.56 10.88
C ILE A 204 -11.32 -28.65 11.20
N GLU A 205 -11.03 -28.46 12.48
CA GLU A 205 -9.92 -27.61 12.94
C GLU A 205 -8.53 -28.25 12.71
N ASP A 206 -8.41 -29.58 12.72
CA ASP A 206 -7.12 -30.25 12.49
C ASP A 206 -6.78 -30.32 10.98
N PRO A 207 -5.69 -29.67 10.52
CA PRO A 207 -5.34 -29.67 9.11
C PRO A 207 -4.95 -31.04 8.57
N ILE A 208 -4.48 -31.95 9.44
CA ILE A 208 -4.08 -33.30 9.04
C ILE A 208 -5.33 -34.15 8.77
N GLU A 209 -6.27 -34.22 9.71
CA GLU A 209 -7.55 -34.90 9.51
C GLU A 209 -8.31 -34.35 8.30
N TYR A 210 -8.42 -33.02 8.17
CA TYR A 210 -9.05 -32.38 7.01
C TYR A 210 -8.42 -32.86 5.69
N THR A 211 -7.11 -32.73 5.55
CA THR A 211 -6.38 -33.13 4.32
C THR A 211 -6.54 -34.63 4.04
N ILE A 212 -6.55 -35.46 5.09
CA ILE A 212 -6.76 -36.91 4.95
C ILE A 212 -8.17 -37.22 4.45
N ARG A 213 -9.23 -36.60 5.00
CA ARG A 213 -10.60 -36.83 4.53
C ARG A 213 -10.77 -36.44 3.06
N LEU A 214 -10.20 -35.31 2.63
CA LEU A 214 -10.22 -34.89 1.22
C LEU A 214 -9.52 -35.89 0.30
N GLN A 215 -8.36 -36.43 0.70
CA GLN A 215 -7.63 -37.45 -0.06
C GLN A 215 -8.34 -38.81 -0.13
N TRP A 216 -9.21 -39.13 0.84
CA TRP A 216 -10.10 -40.30 0.78
C TRP A 216 -11.26 -40.08 -0.19
N ILE A 217 -11.97 -38.95 -0.09
CA ILE A 217 -13.11 -38.60 -0.96
C ILE A 217 -12.68 -38.59 -2.44
N THR A 218 -11.51 -38.01 -2.72
CA THR A 218 -10.97 -37.86 -4.09
C THR A 218 -10.20 -39.10 -4.58
N GLY A 219 -10.23 -40.22 -3.86
CA GLY A 219 -9.57 -41.47 -4.23
C GLY A 219 -8.03 -41.46 -4.19
N VAL A 220 -7.39 -40.30 -4.12
CA VAL A 220 -5.92 -40.11 -4.13
C VAL A 220 -5.18 -40.96 -3.11
N ARG A 221 -5.80 -41.23 -1.95
CA ARG A 221 -5.24 -42.13 -0.92
C ARG A 221 -5.74 -43.57 -1.00
N GLY A 222 -6.92 -43.82 -1.58
CA GLY A 222 -7.47 -45.16 -1.75
C GLY A 222 -6.76 -45.96 -2.84
N ALA A 223 -6.43 -45.32 -3.97
CA ALA A 223 -5.79 -45.94 -5.13
C ALA A 223 -4.30 -46.32 -4.93
N ALA A 224 -3.82 -46.38 -3.69
CA ALA A 224 -2.44 -46.71 -3.32
C ALA A 224 -2.30 -48.03 -2.53
N GLU A 225 -3.42 -48.71 -2.23
CA GLU A 225 -3.45 -49.97 -1.46
C GLU A 225 -4.10 -51.15 -2.24
N GLU A 226 -4.30 -51.02 -3.56
CA GLU A 226 -4.72 -52.08 -4.51
C GLU A 226 -3.59 -52.46 -5.50
#